data_AF-V5EXU0-F1
#
_entry.id   AF-V5EXU0-F1
#
_cell.length_a   1.000
_cell.length_b   1.000
_cell.length_c   1.000
_cell.angle_alpha   90.00
_cell.angle_beta   90.00
_cell.angle_gamma   90.00
#
_symmetry.space_group_name_H-M   'P 1'
#
loop_
_entity.id
_entity.type
_entity.pdbx_description
1 polymer ?
#
loop_
_entity_poly.entity_id
_entity_poly.type
_entity_poly.pdbx_seq_one_letter_code
_entity_poly.pdbx_strand_id
1 'polypeptide(L)'
;MAGRPFLPDLVPCREDSGVQLEQVGGARVDLLQWQSQASNEQVALPVYTDRWLSSNTCGSIEQVVVHVHGKERDADIAWADIAAARGRLSVDQQKKTLLVVPQFLNGLDKSKYQPANQDLLLVWKGNGWGEGSPSVRPKASVSNDNTGISSFEALDAILSHFANRQMYHGVERIVFCKHPAANHKPAAKHKPPRYEN
;
A
#
# COMPACT_ATOMS: atom_id res chain seq x y z
N MET A 1 -24.18 -13.01 -21.09
CA MET A 1 -23.88 -11.86 -20.21
C MET A 1 -22.41 -11.91 -19.89
N ALA A 2 -21.60 -10.97 -20.40
CA ALA A 2 -20.19 -10.90 -20.03
C ALA A 2 -20.12 -10.38 -18.59
N GLY A 3 -19.63 -11.22 -17.65
CA GLY A 3 -19.40 -10.81 -16.28
C GLY A 3 -18.48 -9.60 -16.24
N ARG A 4 -18.75 -8.62 -15.37
CA ARG A 4 -17.81 -7.51 -15.15
C ARG A 4 -16.41 -8.10 -14.92
N PRO A 5 -15.35 -7.60 -15.57
CA PRO A 5 -14.01 -7.92 -15.12
C PRO A 5 -13.93 -7.51 -13.65
N PHE A 6 -13.51 -8.42 -12.77
CA PHE A 6 -13.27 -8.14 -11.36
C PHE A 6 -12.07 -7.20 -11.27
N LEU A 7 -12.32 -5.91 -11.44
CA LEU A 7 -11.31 -4.88 -11.26
C LEU A 7 -10.97 -4.80 -9.77
N PRO A 8 -9.69 -4.59 -9.44
CA PRO A 8 -9.30 -4.33 -8.05
C PRO A 8 -10.10 -3.17 -7.47
N ASP A 9 -10.46 -3.27 -6.19
CA ASP A 9 -11.27 -2.27 -5.49
C ASP A 9 -10.60 -1.82 -4.20
N LEU A 10 -10.81 -0.56 -3.84
CA LEU A 10 -10.31 0.01 -2.58
C LEU A 10 -11.41 0.00 -1.54
N VAL A 11 -11.27 -0.86 -0.55
CA VAL A 11 -12.21 -0.98 0.57
C VAL A 11 -11.61 -0.28 1.78
N PRO A 12 -12.33 0.64 2.45
CA PRO A 12 -11.83 1.28 3.67
C PRO A 12 -11.42 0.26 4.72
N CYS A 13 -10.22 0.40 5.29
CA CYS A 13 -9.76 -0.46 6.37
C CYS A 13 -10.51 -0.09 7.65
N ARG A 14 -11.33 -1.02 8.16
CA ARG A 14 -12.11 -0.90 9.40
C ARG A 14 -11.43 -1.64 10.54
N GLU A 15 -11.88 -1.41 11.78
CA GLU A 15 -11.30 -2.07 12.97
C GLU A 15 -11.38 -3.61 12.90
N ASP A 16 -12.41 -4.14 12.25
CA ASP A 16 -12.63 -5.57 12.01
C ASP A 16 -11.86 -6.12 10.81
N SER A 17 -11.17 -5.28 10.03
CA SER A 17 -10.42 -5.71 8.84
C SER A 17 -9.16 -6.51 9.18
N GLY A 18 -8.81 -6.63 10.46
CA GLY A 18 -7.65 -7.39 10.92
C GLY A 18 -6.30 -6.75 10.58
N VAL A 19 -6.30 -5.47 10.18
CA VAL A 19 -5.10 -4.69 9.86
C VAL A 19 -5.03 -3.50 10.81
N GLN A 20 -3.86 -3.32 11.44
CA GLN A 20 -3.57 -2.30 12.44
C GLN A 20 -2.31 -1.55 12.01
N LEU A 21 -2.47 -0.55 11.16
CA LEU A 21 -1.37 0.29 10.69
C LEU A 21 -1.38 1.65 11.37
N GLU A 22 -0.19 2.24 11.48
CA GLU A 22 0.01 3.54 12.09
C GLU A 22 -0.81 4.61 11.38
N GLN A 23 -1.48 5.46 12.16
CA GLN A 23 -2.25 6.57 11.61
C GLN A 23 -1.33 7.75 11.33
N VAL A 24 -1.24 8.16 10.07
CA VAL A 24 -0.42 9.29 9.64
C VAL A 24 -1.27 10.43 9.10
N GLY A 25 -0.81 11.66 9.32
CA GLY A 25 -1.50 12.86 8.89
C GLY A 25 -1.74 12.87 7.37
N GLY A 26 -2.95 13.23 6.97
CA GLY A 26 -3.35 13.33 5.55
C GLY A 26 -3.62 11.98 4.86
N ALA A 27 -3.26 10.85 5.46
CA ALA A 27 -3.59 9.53 4.93
C ALA A 27 -4.87 8.95 5.54
N ARG A 28 -5.40 7.95 4.85
CA ARG A 28 -6.17 6.85 5.43
C ARG A 28 -5.57 5.52 4.96
N VAL A 29 -5.98 4.43 5.59
CA VAL A 29 -5.63 3.08 5.17
C VAL A 29 -6.83 2.45 4.48
N ASP A 30 -6.62 1.97 3.27
CA ASP A 30 -7.58 1.16 2.51
C ASP A 30 -6.97 -0.24 2.30
N LEU A 31 -7.82 -1.23 2.02
CA LEU A 31 -7.43 -2.54 1.50
C LEU A 31 -7.71 -2.55 0.02
N LEU A 32 -6.65 -2.66 -0.79
CA LEU A 32 -6.80 -2.99 -2.19
C LEU A 32 -7.12 -4.47 -2.30
N GLN A 33 -8.32 -4.80 -2.74
CA GLN A 33 -8.79 -6.17 -2.90
C GLN A 33 -8.92 -6.53 -4.38
N TRP A 34 -8.50 -7.73 -4.77
CA TRP A 34 -8.67 -8.23 -6.13
C TRP A 34 -8.78 -9.75 -6.16
N GLN A 35 -9.26 -10.26 -7.29
CA GLN A 35 -9.22 -11.67 -7.61
C GLN A 35 -7.84 -12.00 -8.21
N SER A 36 -7.05 -12.80 -7.51
CA SER A 36 -5.70 -13.21 -7.91
C SER A 36 -5.73 -13.96 -9.24
N GLN A 37 -4.86 -13.60 -10.18
CA GLN A 37 -4.75 -14.33 -11.45
C GLN A 37 -4.01 -15.65 -11.26
N ALA A 38 -3.09 -15.71 -10.29
CA ALA A 38 -2.29 -16.89 -10.01
C ALA A 38 -3.08 -18.00 -9.28
N SER A 39 -3.98 -17.62 -8.37
CA SER A 39 -4.73 -18.58 -7.52
C SER A 39 -6.23 -18.57 -7.74
N ASN A 40 -6.78 -17.57 -8.45
CA ASN A 40 -8.23 -17.33 -8.54
C ASN A 40 -8.90 -17.24 -7.16
N GLU A 41 -8.19 -16.66 -6.19
CA GLU A 41 -8.71 -16.35 -4.86
C GLU A 41 -8.78 -14.85 -4.67
N GLN A 42 -9.73 -14.40 -3.85
CA GLN A 42 -9.74 -13.03 -3.40
C GLN A 42 -8.54 -12.79 -2.48
N VAL A 43 -7.79 -11.72 -2.72
CA VAL A 43 -6.65 -11.31 -1.89
C VAL A 43 -6.69 -9.81 -1.62
N ALA A 44 -5.94 -9.36 -0.62
CA ALA A 44 -5.91 -7.99 -0.17
C ALA A 44 -4.50 -7.51 0.18
N LEU A 45 -4.21 -6.25 -0.17
CA LEU A 45 -3.00 -5.52 0.20
C LEU A 45 -3.39 -4.21 0.91
N PRO A 46 -2.86 -3.91 2.12
CA PRO A 46 -3.07 -2.62 2.75
C PRO A 46 -2.31 -1.54 1.99
N VAL A 47 -2.98 -0.41 1.78
CA VAL A 47 -2.43 0.76 1.10
C VAL A 47 -2.78 2.02 1.89
N TYR A 48 -1.80 2.89 2.08
CA TYR A 48 -2.09 4.27 2.47
C TYR A 48 -2.51 5.05 1.24
N THR A 49 -3.60 5.78 1.35
CA THR A 49 -4.12 6.68 0.30
C THR A 49 -4.42 8.03 0.91
N ASP A 50 -4.54 9.05 0.07
CA ASP A 50 -5.01 10.36 0.52
C ASP A 50 -6.39 10.28 1.17
N ARG A 51 -6.50 10.89 2.35
CA ARG A 51 -7.78 10.95 3.09
C ARG A 51 -8.89 11.65 2.30
N TRP A 52 -8.54 12.58 1.42
CA TRP A 52 -9.49 13.33 0.59
C TRP A 52 -9.96 12.58 -0.66
N LEU A 53 -9.39 11.40 -0.97
CA LEU A 53 -9.82 10.58 -2.10
C LEU A 53 -11.28 10.13 -1.90
N SER A 54 -12.16 10.44 -2.83
CA SER A 54 -13.58 10.09 -2.78
C SER A 54 -14.15 10.02 -4.19
N SER A 55 -15.40 9.57 -4.32
CA SER A 55 -16.13 9.60 -5.60
C SER A 55 -16.22 11.00 -6.22
N ASN A 56 -16.16 12.06 -5.39
CA ASN A 56 -16.25 13.44 -5.85
C ASN A 56 -14.90 14.01 -6.31
N THR A 57 -13.79 13.39 -5.90
CA THR A 57 -12.43 13.87 -6.20
C THR A 57 -11.69 12.95 -7.18
N CYS A 58 -12.14 11.70 -7.38
CA CYS A 58 -11.46 10.74 -8.26
C CYS A 58 -11.31 11.24 -9.71
N GLY A 59 -12.28 12.00 -10.21
CA GLY A 59 -12.27 12.55 -11.56
C GLY A 59 -11.24 13.66 -11.79
N SER A 60 -10.87 14.42 -10.75
CA SER A 60 -9.92 15.53 -10.86
C SER A 60 -8.45 15.12 -10.71
N ILE A 61 -8.17 13.84 -10.47
CA ILE A 61 -6.82 13.32 -10.30
C ILE A 61 -6.18 13.18 -11.67
N GLU A 62 -4.99 13.76 -11.85
CA GLU A 62 -4.20 13.68 -13.10
C GLU A 62 -2.96 12.80 -12.96
N GLN A 63 -2.39 12.74 -11.76
CA GLN A 63 -1.21 11.95 -11.44
C GLN A 63 -1.45 11.08 -10.21
N VAL A 64 -1.12 9.80 -10.32
CA VAL A 64 -1.00 8.90 -9.16
C VAL A 64 0.46 8.58 -8.91
N VAL A 65 0.94 8.81 -7.70
CA VAL A 65 2.28 8.45 -7.26
C VAL A 65 2.19 7.25 -6.34
N VAL A 66 2.66 6.11 -6.82
CA VAL A 66 2.80 4.89 -6.04
C VAL A 66 4.21 4.88 -5.45
N HIS A 67 4.32 5.04 -4.14
CA HIS A 67 5.60 5.06 -3.45
C HIS A 67 5.78 3.79 -2.61
N VAL A 68 6.76 2.97 -2.94
CA VAL A 68 7.03 1.69 -2.27
C VAL A 68 8.11 1.89 -1.21
N HIS A 69 7.82 1.49 0.03
CA HIS A 69 8.76 1.59 1.15
C HIS A 69 10.03 0.73 0.95
N GLY A 70 11.01 0.93 1.84
CA GLY A 70 12.25 0.14 1.87
C GLY A 70 12.09 -1.22 2.56
N LYS A 71 13.22 -1.86 2.87
CA LYS A 71 13.26 -3.15 3.60
C LYS A 71 12.69 -3.07 5.03
N GLU A 72 12.59 -1.86 5.58
CA GLU A 72 12.07 -1.60 6.93
C GLU A 72 10.54 -1.72 7.03
N ARG A 73 9.83 -1.76 5.89
CA ARG A 73 8.37 -1.96 5.83
C ARG A 73 7.60 -0.88 6.61
N ASP A 74 8.07 0.34 6.45
CA ASP A 74 7.65 1.58 7.09
C ASP A 74 6.83 2.45 6.10
N ALA A 75 5.68 1.92 5.65
CA ALA A 75 4.81 2.62 4.71
C ALA A 75 4.29 3.96 5.28
N ASP A 76 4.18 4.07 6.60
CA ASP A 76 3.83 5.28 7.33
C ASP A 76 4.91 6.38 7.20
N ILE A 77 6.19 6.02 7.33
CA ILE A 77 7.32 6.93 7.12
C ILE A 77 7.41 7.30 5.63
N ALA A 78 7.32 6.30 4.76
CA ALA A 78 7.37 6.49 3.32
C ALA A 78 6.23 7.39 2.80
N TRP A 79 5.04 7.31 3.43
CA TRP A 79 3.94 8.25 3.22
C TRP A 79 4.32 9.68 3.60
N ALA A 80 4.85 9.88 4.81
CA ALA A 80 5.22 11.22 5.29
C ALA A 80 6.24 11.88 4.35
N ASP A 81 7.22 11.12 3.86
CA ASP A 81 8.24 11.61 2.94
C ASP A 81 7.65 12.04 1.59
N ILE A 82 6.82 11.20 0.96
CA ILE A 82 6.23 11.54 -0.34
C ILE A 82 5.15 12.62 -0.21
N ALA A 83 4.44 12.70 0.92
CA ALA A 83 3.54 13.80 1.24
C ALA A 83 4.29 15.13 1.39
N ALA A 84 5.45 15.14 2.07
CA ALA A 84 6.30 16.32 2.18
C ALA A 84 6.84 16.77 0.82
N ALA A 85 7.18 15.82 -0.07
CA ALA A 85 7.58 16.13 -1.44
C ALA A 85 6.43 16.75 -2.25
N ARG A 86 5.22 16.18 -2.18
CA ARG A 86 4.02 16.74 -2.83
C ARG A 86 3.70 18.14 -2.30
N GLY A 87 3.92 18.40 -1.00
CA GLY A 87 3.73 19.72 -0.38
C GLY A 87 4.57 20.85 -0.98
N ARG A 88 5.60 20.53 -1.78
CA ARG A 88 6.41 21.51 -2.52
C ARG A 88 5.82 21.93 -3.87
N LEU A 89 4.77 21.25 -4.33
CA LEU A 89 4.04 21.60 -5.55
C LEU A 89 3.10 22.79 -5.31
N SER A 90 2.58 23.40 -6.39
CA SER A 90 1.51 24.40 -6.25
C SER A 90 0.23 23.77 -5.68
N VAL A 91 -0.63 24.57 -5.04
CA VAL A 91 -1.89 24.09 -4.43
C VAL A 91 -2.76 23.32 -5.44
N ASP A 92 -2.81 23.78 -6.69
CA ASP A 92 -3.60 23.12 -7.73
C ASP A 92 -2.98 21.79 -8.17
N GLN A 93 -1.65 21.70 -8.26
CA GLN A 93 -0.96 20.45 -8.54
C GLN A 93 -1.11 19.44 -7.39
N GLN A 94 -1.11 19.90 -6.14
CA GLN A 94 -1.33 19.04 -4.98
C GLN A 94 -2.70 18.36 -5.04
N LYS A 95 -3.77 19.10 -5.39
CA LYS A 95 -5.14 18.58 -5.52
C LYS A 95 -5.31 17.55 -6.65
N LYS A 96 -4.42 17.56 -7.63
CA LYS A 96 -4.43 16.68 -8.81
C LYS A 96 -3.46 15.50 -8.69
N THR A 97 -2.65 15.46 -7.62
CA THR A 97 -1.64 14.43 -7.38
C THR A 97 -2.07 13.53 -6.23
N LEU A 98 -2.54 12.33 -6.54
CA LEU A 98 -2.88 11.31 -5.56
C LEU A 98 -1.63 10.54 -5.11
N LEU A 99 -1.50 10.29 -3.80
CA LEU A 99 -0.46 9.45 -3.23
C LEU A 99 -1.04 8.08 -2.84
N VAL A 100 -0.29 7.03 -3.14
CA VAL A 100 -0.61 5.64 -2.82
C VAL A 100 0.65 4.97 -2.30
N VAL A 101 0.63 4.45 -1.08
CA VAL A 101 1.80 3.83 -0.45
C VAL A 101 1.42 2.44 0.05
N PRO A 102 1.71 1.37 -0.72
CA PRO A 102 1.42 0.01 -0.31
C PRO A 102 2.27 -0.41 0.90
N GLN A 103 1.67 -1.19 1.79
CA GLN A 103 2.34 -1.84 2.91
C GLN A 103 2.53 -3.33 2.59
N PHE A 104 3.73 -3.69 2.15
CA PHE A 104 4.12 -5.09 1.99
C PHE A 104 4.47 -5.69 3.35
N LEU A 105 3.61 -6.58 3.84
CA LEU A 105 3.76 -7.23 5.14
C LEU A 105 4.66 -8.46 5.06
N ASN A 106 5.33 -8.77 6.16
CA ASN A 106 6.00 -10.04 6.36
C ASN A 106 5.74 -10.60 7.77
N GLY A 107 6.33 -11.77 8.07
CA GLY A 107 6.14 -12.45 9.35
C GLY A 107 6.67 -11.72 10.59
N LEU A 108 7.39 -10.60 10.46
CA LEU A 108 7.80 -9.72 11.56
C LEU A 108 6.73 -8.70 11.90
N ASP A 109 5.77 -8.45 11.01
CA ASP A 109 4.78 -7.39 11.16
C ASP A 109 3.51 -7.88 11.90
N LYS A 110 3.65 -8.87 12.79
CA LYS A 110 2.50 -9.50 13.50
C LYS A 110 1.69 -8.52 14.36
N SER A 111 2.27 -7.40 14.77
CA SER A 111 1.54 -6.33 15.45
C SER A 111 0.68 -5.50 14.50
N LYS A 112 0.99 -5.53 13.20
CA LYS A 112 0.29 -4.78 12.15
C LYS A 112 -0.91 -5.51 11.57
N TYR A 113 -1.10 -6.79 11.88
CA TYR A 113 -2.23 -7.57 11.40
C TYR A 113 -2.60 -8.74 12.34
N GLN A 114 -3.89 -8.97 12.55
CA GLN A 114 -4.38 -9.98 13.48
C GLN A 114 -4.47 -11.38 12.83
N PRO A 115 -4.17 -12.47 13.56
CA PRO A 115 -4.32 -13.87 13.14
C PRO A 115 -5.68 -14.28 12.57
N ALA A 116 -6.78 -13.75 13.11
CA ALA A 116 -8.12 -14.31 12.88
C ALA A 116 -8.77 -13.91 11.53
N ASN A 117 -8.30 -12.83 10.89
CA ASN A 117 -8.92 -12.27 9.67
C ASN A 117 -7.92 -12.24 8.49
N GLN A 118 -7.07 -13.27 8.38
CA GLN A 118 -5.90 -13.32 7.47
C GLN A 118 -6.17 -13.97 6.12
N ASP A 119 -7.39 -14.42 5.86
CA ASP A 119 -7.68 -15.32 4.74
C ASP A 119 -7.47 -14.66 3.37
N LEU A 120 -7.40 -13.32 3.33
CA LEU A 120 -7.15 -12.55 2.10
C LEU A 120 -5.80 -11.82 2.12
N LEU A 121 -5.24 -11.57 3.31
CA LEU A 121 -4.15 -10.61 3.48
C LEU A 121 -2.82 -11.19 2.97
N LEU A 122 -2.20 -10.47 2.02
CA LEU A 122 -0.91 -10.86 1.50
C LEU A 122 0.22 -10.61 2.52
N VAL A 123 1.00 -11.66 2.76
CA VAL A 123 2.19 -11.62 3.63
C VAL A 123 3.32 -12.36 2.94
N TRP A 124 4.52 -11.77 2.89
CA TRP A 124 5.70 -12.36 2.24
C TRP A 124 6.71 -12.92 3.24
N LYS A 125 7.61 -13.78 2.74
CA LYS A 125 8.77 -14.23 3.50
C LYS A 125 9.87 -13.17 3.45
N GLY A 126 10.26 -12.65 4.63
CA GLY A 126 11.32 -11.65 4.75
C GLY A 126 11.05 -10.43 3.85
N ASN A 127 12.03 -10.07 3.00
CA ASN A 127 11.89 -8.99 2.03
C ASN A 127 11.68 -9.50 0.59
N GLY A 128 11.21 -10.74 0.43
CA GLY A 128 10.99 -11.34 -0.90
C GLY A 128 9.99 -10.57 -1.77
N TRP A 129 9.08 -9.80 -1.17
CA TRP A 129 8.22 -8.85 -1.88
C TRP A 129 9.03 -7.84 -2.71
N GLY A 130 10.26 -7.50 -2.32
CA GLY A 130 11.10 -6.56 -3.05
C GLY A 130 11.63 -7.10 -4.38
N GLU A 131 11.52 -8.42 -4.60
CA GLU A 131 12.03 -9.14 -5.77
C GLU A 131 10.91 -9.86 -6.54
N GLY A 132 9.63 -9.63 -6.19
CA GLY A 132 8.52 -10.32 -6.86
C GLY A 132 8.25 -11.74 -6.32
N SER A 133 8.84 -12.14 -5.19
CA SER A 133 8.64 -13.49 -4.65
C SER A 133 7.17 -13.76 -4.34
N PRO A 134 6.72 -15.03 -4.41
CA PRO A 134 5.40 -15.42 -3.94
C PRO A 134 5.16 -15.07 -2.47
N SER A 135 3.94 -14.65 -2.14
CA SER A 135 3.49 -14.49 -0.77
C SER A 135 3.46 -15.85 -0.06
N VAL A 136 3.62 -15.85 1.26
CA VAL A 136 3.39 -17.04 2.10
C VAL A 136 1.94 -17.11 2.58
N ARG A 137 1.15 -16.04 2.33
CA ARG A 137 -0.27 -15.94 2.65
C ARG A 137 -1.06 -15.16 1.57
N PRO A 138 -2.35 -15.46 1.39
CA PRO A 138 -3.04 -16.63 1.95
C PRO A 138 -2.43 -17.94 1.42
N LYS A 139 -2.63 -19.04 2.15
CA LYS A 139 -2.23 -20.35 1.63
C LYS A 139 -3.33 -20.77 0.64
N ALA A 140 -2.98 -20.93 -0.63
CA ALA A 140 -3.93 -21.30 -1.67
C ALA A 140 -4.77 -22.51 -1.23
N SER A 141 -6.10 -22.37 -1.26
CA SER A 141 -7.06 -23.35 -0.77
C SER A 141 -7.32 -24.50 -1.75
N VAL A 142 -6.93 -24.34 -3.03
CA VAL A 142 -7.37 -25.21 -4.13
C VAL A 142 -6.24 -25.87 -4.93
N SER A 143 -4.96 -25.55 -4.71
CA SER A 143 -3.84 -26.12 -5.47
C SER A 143 -2.77 -26.72 -4.57
N ASN A 144 -2.42 -27.99 -4.84
CA ASN A 144 -1.23 -28.66 -4.27
C ASN A 144 0.08 -27.95 -4.68
N ASP A 145 -0.02 -27.01 -5.63
CA ASP A 145 1.02 -26.07 -5.97
C ASP A 145 0.86 -24.87 -5.02
N ASN A 146 1.75 -24.76 -4.03
CA ASN A 146 1.83 -23.67 -3.06
C ASN A 146 2.23 -22.34 -3.76
N THR A 147 1.41 -21.87 -4.69
CA THR A 147 1.63 -20.71 -5.56
C THR A 147 1.09 -19.47 -4.88
N GLY A 148 1.90 -18.91 -3.98
CA GLY A 148 1.61 -17.59 -3.41
C GLY A 148 1.58 -16.49 -4.47
N ILE A 149 1.07 -15.32 -4.09
CA ILE A 149 0.84 -14.20 -5.00
C ILE A 149 2.13 -13.36 -5.08
N SER A 150 2.58 -13.05 -6.29
CA SER A 150 3.75 -12.18 -6.48
C SER A 150 3.44 -10.75 -6.04
N SER A 151 4.40 -10.05 -5.46
CA SER A 151 4.24 -8.61 -5.21
C SER A 151 4.10 -7.79 -6.49
N PHE A 152 4.58 -8.28 -7.64
CA PHE A 152 4.36 -7.61 -8.92
C PHE A 152 2.89 -7.68 -9.35
N GLU A 153 2.20 -8.78 -9.06
CA GLU A 153 0.75 -8.85 -9.27
C GLU A 153 0.00 -7.84 -8.41
N ALA A 154 0.46 -7.61 -7.18
CA ALA A 154 -0.12 -6.58 -6.32
C ALA A 154 0.13 -5.15 -6.86
N LEU A 155 1.30 -4.89 -7.48
CA LEU A 155 1.56 -3.62 -8.16
C LEU A 155 0.71 -3.47 -9.43
N ASP A 156 0.48 -4.54 -10.17
CA ASP A 156 -0.42 -4.58 -11.32
C ASP A 156 -1.87 -4.33 -10.91
N ALA A 157 -2.28 -4.82 -9.73
CA ALA A 157 -3.59 -4.53 -9.15
C ALA A 157 -3.74 -3.04 -8.81
N ILE A 158 -2.72 -2.41 -8.22
CA ILE A 158 -2.69 -0.95 -7.97
C ILE A 158 -2.82 -0.21 -9.31
N LEU A 159 -1.99 -0.57 -10.29
CA LEU A 159 -2.02 0.04 -11.62
C LEU A 159 -3.41 -0.08 -12.25
N SER A 160 -4.00 -1.27 -12.22
CA SER A 160 -5.30 -1.57 -12.83
C SER A 160 -6.43 -0.78 -12.18
N HIS A 161 -6.41 -0.61 -10.85
CA HIS A 161 -7.39 0.19 -10.13
C HIS A 161 -7.36 1.66 -10.59
N PHE A 162 -6.18 2.28 -10.55
CA PHE A 162 -6.02 3.71 -10.85
C PHE A 162 -6.01 4.03 -12.35
N ALA A 163 -5.78 3.04 -13.21
CA ALA A 163 -5.93 3.17 -14.66
C ALA A 163 -7.39 3.05 -15.13
N ASN A 164 -8.32 2.71 -14.24
CA ASN A 164 -9.75 2.63 -14.59
C ASN A 164 -10.31 4.02 -14.92
N ARG A 165 -10.34 4.37 -16.21
CA ARG A 165 -10.86 5.65 -16.71
C ARG A 165 -12.35 5.89 -16.43
N GLN A 166 -13.12 4.87 -16.04
CA GLN A 166 -14.51 5.09 -15.60
C GLN A 166 -14.54 5.81 -14.25
N MET A 167 -13.58 5.55 -13.36
CA MET A 167 -13.47 6.20 -12.04
C MET A 167 -12.50 7.38 -12.08
N TYR A 168 -11.34 7.17 -12.69
CA TYR A 168 -10.21 8.09 -12.72
C TYR A 168 -10.01 8.67 -14.13
N HIS A 169 -11.04 9.33 -14.68
CA HIS A 169 -11.02 9.79 -16.07
C HIS A 169 -9.93 10.82 -16.38
N GLY A 170 -9.51 11.61 -15.38
CA GLY A 170 -8.43 12.59 -15.50
C GLY A 170 -7.01 12.03 -15.43
N VAL A 171 -6.82 10.76 -15.03
CA VAL A 171 -5.46 10.22 -14.83
C VAL A 171 -4.72 10.11 -16.16
N GLU A 172 -3.58 10.79 -16.23
CA GLU A 172 -2.69 10.81 -17.38
C GLU A 172 -1.42 10.00 -17.14
N ARG A 173 -1.00 9.88 -15.88
CA ARG A 173 0.25 9.22 -15.50
C ARG A 173 0.17 8.55 -14.14
N ILE A 174 0.81 7.40 -14.05
CA ILE A 174 1.00 6.66 -12.80
C ILE A 174 2.50 6.45 -12.64
N VAL A 175 3.08 6.98 -11.57
CA VAL A 175 4.52 6.96 -11.32
C VAL A 175 4.79 6.00 -10.18
N PHE A 176 5.59 4.97 -10.45
CA PHE A 176 6.13 4.09 -9.42
C PHE A 176 7.48 4.62 -8.96
N CYS A 177 7.63 4.80 -7.66
CA CYS A 177 8.89 5.17 -7.03
C CYS A 177 9.12 4.30 -5.81
N LYS A 178 10.39 4.11 -5.45
CA LYS A 178 10.78 3.26 -4.33
C LYS A 178 11.73 4.03 -3.45
N HIS A 179 11.48 4.00 -2.14
CA HIS A 179 12.46 4.49 -1.18
C HIS A 179 13.72 3.62 -1.28
N PRO A 180 14.93 4.18 -1.47
CA PRO A 180 16.16 3.41 -1.37
C PRO A 180 16.21 2.74 0.01
N ALA A 181 16.68 1.50 0.13
CA ALA A 181 16.80 0.85 1.43
C ALA A 181 17.69 1.73 2.34
N ALA A 182 17.10 2.41 3.30
CA ALA A 182 17.84 3.32 4.17
C ALA A 182 18.64 2.49 5.18
N ASN A 183 19.95 2.74 5.30
CA ASN A 183 20.67 2.45 6.54
C ASN A 183 20.19 3.47 7.59
N HIS A 184 18.99 3.30 8.14
CA HIS A 184 18.50 4.22 9.16
C HIS A 184 19.31 4.00 10.44
N LYS A 185 20.37 4.79 10.65
CA LYS A 185 20.86 5.04 12.01
C LYS A 185 19.82 5.97 12.65
N PRO A 186 19.17 5.57 13.76
CA PRO A 186 18.30 6.49 14.47
C PRO A 186 19.11 7.71 14.87
N ALA A 187 18.55 8.91 14.66
CA ALA A 187 19.13 10.14 15.15
C ALA A 187 19.47 9.96 16.65
N ALA A 188 20.72 10.26 17.01
CA ALA A 188 21.19 10.13 18.37
C ALA A 188 20.22 10.89 19.31
N LYS A 189 19.63 10.17 20.27
CA LYS A 189 18.79 10.77 21.31
C LYS A 189 19.61 11.88 21.97
N HIS A 190 19.14 13.12 21.85
CA HIS A 190 19.74 14.27 22.53
C HIS A 190 19.68 14.00 24.03
N LYS A 191 20.83 13.70 24.64
CA LYS A 191 20.95 13.47 26.08
C LYS A 191 20.91 14.85 26.74
N PRO A 192 19.95 15.16 27.63
CA PRO A 192 19.93 16.44 28.29
C PRO A 192 21.19 16.61 29.16
N PRO A 193 21.71 17.85 29.33
CA PRO A 193 22.89 18.09 30.14
C PRO A 193 22.63 17.65 31.58
N ARG A 194 23.56 16.87 32.13
CA ARG A 194 23.62 16.63 33.57
C ARG A 194 24.07 17.93 34.22
N TYR A 195 23.21 18.51 35.04
CA TYR A 195 23.65 19.46 36.04
C TYR A 195 24.24 18.63 37.20
N GLU A 196 25.54 18.78 37.42
CA GLU A 196 26.20 18.30 38.64
C GLU A 196 25.85 19.28 39.77
N ASN A 197 25.45 18.72 40.92
CA ASN A 197 25.30 19.46 42.18
C ASN A 197 26.65 19.56 42.88
#